data_AF-A0A1A2N1J7-F1
#
_entry.id   AF-A0A1A2N1J7-F1
#
_cell.length_a   1.000
_cell.length_b   1.000
_cell.length_c   1.000
_cell.angle_alpha   90.00
_cell.angle_beta   90.00
_cell.angle_gamma   90.00
#
_symmetry.space_group_name_H-M   'P 1'
#
loop_
_entity.id
_entity.type
_entity.pdbx_description
1 polymer ?
#
loop_
_entity_poly.entity_id
_entity_poly.type
_entity_poly.pdbx_seq_one_letter_code
_entity_poly.pdbx_strand_id
1 'polypeptide(L)'
;MMTRVRHCLALTGLAAMGAAAVALDGPVNAAPVSQPPPPLPVITPTPSNWSPKFPFPFEQTRKNVTDADITAEREMCQWFNAEFHDLRVQIDQIGFDLLAANNDWNAPGIQPEADAVVANIDQSENFLAPRAQALTQSQDAVGDVYFPIYQGESFYRLWQYLSNVSVGLKARNTAWIYGPVVQREKHWGSKIERSHVCD
;
A
#
# COMPACT_ATOMS: atom_id res chain seq x y z
N MET A 1 -27.98 -60.66 -68.24
CA MET A 1 -29.17 -59.85 -67.91
C MET A 1 -28.66 -58.51 -67.38
N MET A 2 -28.85 -57.47 -68.19
CA MET A 2 -28.77 -56.01 -67.96
C MET A 2 -27.69 -55.38 -67.04
N THR A 3 -26.68 -54.80 -67.71
CA THR A 3 -26.31 -53.36 -67.71
C THR A 3 -26.22 -52.56 -66.39
N ARG A 4 -25.02 -52.06 -66.04
CA ARG A 4 -24.54 -50.68 -66.33
C ARG A 4 -23.21 -50.37 -65.61
N VAL A 5 -22.23 -49.98 -66.42
CA VAL A 5 -20.99 -49.28 -66.03
C VAL A 5 -21.32 -47.81 -65.75
N ARG A 6 -20.77 -47.25 -64.67
CA ARG A 6 -20.47 -45.81 -64.54
C ARG A 6 -19.29 -45.62 -63.57
N HIS A 7 -18.17 -45.17 -64.13
CA HIS A 7 -17.02 -44.65 -63.39
C HIS A 7 -17.35 -43.22 -62.91
N CYS A 8 -16.97 -42.89 -61.68
CA CYS A 8 -16.84 -41.51 -61.23
C CYS A 8 -15.64 -41.39 -60.28
N LEU A 9 -15.04 -40.20 -60.32
CA LEU A 9 -13.66 -39.85 -59.98
C LEU A 9 -13.21 -40.11 -58.53
N ALA A 10 -11.87 -40.23 -58.45
CA ALA A 10 -10.99 -40.15 -57.30
C ALA A 10 -11.30 -39.01 -56.30
N LEU A 11 -11.02 -39.26 -55.03
CA LEU A 11 -10.20 -38.38 -54.19
C LEU A 11 -9.70 -39.12 -52.94
N THR A 12 -8.39 -38.97 -52.75
CA THR A 12 -7.51 -39.44 -51.68
C THR A 12 -7.95 -39.04 -50.27
N GLY A 13 -7.74 -39.92 -49.29
CA GLY A 13 -7.86 -39.59 -47.87
C GLY A 13 -7.26 -40.68 -46.96
N LEU A 14 -5.95 -40.63 -46.77
CA LEU A 14 -5.21 -41.40 -45.77
C LEU A 14 -4.99 -40.51 -44.54
N ALA A 15 -5.53 -40.86 -43.37
CA ALA A 15 -5.10 -40.36 -42.05
C ALA A 15 -5.67 -41.32 -40.98
N ALA A 16 -4.92 -42.29 -40.49
CA ALA A 16 -3.87 -42.19 -39.46
C ALA A 16 -4.43 -41.87 -38.05
N MET A 17 -4.68 -42.95 -37.31
CA MET A 17 -4.48 -43.18 -35.87
C MET A 17 -4.90 -42.08 -34.89
N GLY A 18 -6.00 -42.37 -34.17
CA GLY A 18 -6.37 -41.71 -32.93
C GLY A 18 -5.55 -42.18 -31.72
N ALA A 19 -5.26 -41.22 -30.85
CA ALA A 19 -5.30 -41.26 -29.39
C ALA A 19 -4.32 -40.21 -28.85
N ALA A 20 -4.72 -38.93 -28.89
CA ALA A 20 -4.04 -37.91 -28.12
C ALA A 20 -4.38 -38.12 -26.65
N ALA A 21 -3.43 -38.65 -25.88
CA ALA A 21 -3.52 -38.66 -24.42
C ALA A 21 -3.55 -37.21 -23.95
N VAL A 22 -4.71 -36.78 -23.44
CA VAL A 22 -4.86 -35.48 -22.79
C VAL A 22 -4.15 -35.59 -21.44
N ALA A 23 -2.88 -35.20 -21.39
CA ALA A 23 -2.19 -34.98 -20.12
C ALA A 23 -2.72 -33.67 -19.53
N LEU A 24 -3.75 -33.77 -18.68
CA LEU A 24 -4.22 -32.66 -17.85
C LEU A 24 -3.90 -32.97 -16.39
N ASP A 25 -3.40 -31.93 -15.73
CA ASP A 25 -3.20 -31.73 -14.30
C ASP A 25 -2.03 -32.46 -13.63
N GLY A 26 -0.83 -31.94 -13.89
CA GLY A 26 0.15 -31.83 -12.82
C GLY A 26 -0.38 -30.87 -11.73
N PRO A 27 0.01 -31.06 -10.45
CA PRO A 27 -0.52 -30.25 -9.36
C PRO A 27 -0.26 -28.77 -9.65
N VAL A 28 -1.33 -27.97 -9.64
CA VAL A 28 -1.22 -26.53 -9.46
C VAL A 28 -0.44 -26.36 -8.16
N ASN A 29 0.81 -25.88 -8.24
CA ASN A 29 1.54 -25.45 -7.07
C ASN A 29 0.62 -24.50 -6.32
N ALA A 30 0.20 -24.88 -5.11
CA ALA A 30 -0.41 -23.95 -4.18
C ALA A 30 0.47 -22.69 -4.18
N ALA A 31 -0.14 -21.51 -4.36
CA ALA A 31 0.59 -20.27 -4.23
C ALA A 31 1.41 -20.35 -2.93
N PRO A 32 2.71 -20.02 -2.96
CA PRO A 32 3.53 -20.08 -1.76
C PRO A 32 2.79 -19.32 -0.67
N VAL A 33 2.66 -19.93 0.51
CA VAL A 33 2.13 -19.24 1.69
C VAL A 33 2.96 -17.98 1.88
N SER A 34 2.31 -16.81 1.78
CA SER A 34 2.98 -15.53 1.91
C SER A 34 3.78 -15.53 3.20
N GLN A 35 5.08 -15.28 3.08
CA GLN A 35 5.94 -15.24 4.25
C GLN A 35 5.71 -13.90 4.96
N PRO A 36 5.61 -13.87 6.30
CA PRO A 36 5.47 -12.60 7.01
C PRO A 36 6.58 -11.63 6.61
N PRO A 37 6.26 -10.35 6.35
CA PRO A 37 7.26 -9.38 6.00
C PRO A 37 8.29 -9.20 7.12
N PRO A 38 9.53 -8.84 6.79
CA PRO A 38 10.54 -8.57 7.80
C PRO A 38 10.16 -7.31 8.62
N PRO A 39 10.63 -7.21 9.88
CA PRO A 39 10.53 -5.98 10.65
C PRO A 39 11.19 -4.80 9.92
N LEU A 40 10.55 -3.64 9.95
CA LEU A 40 11.13 -2.39 9.45
C LEU A 40 12.19 -1.85 10.43
N PRO A 41 13.21 -1.12 9.94
CA PRO A 41 14.23 -0.52 10.82
C PRO A 41 13.57 0.39 11.86
N VAL A 42 14.20 0.63 13.02
CA VAL A 42 13.70 1.62 13.99
C VAL A 42 14.34 2.97 13.70
N ILE A 43 13.53 4.00 13.45
CA ILE A 43 14.06 5.36 13.25
C ILE A 43 14.49 5.99 14.56
N THR A 44 15.77 6.35 14.61
CA THR A 44 16.31 7.28 15.61
C THR A 44 16.58 8.61 14.92
N PRO A 45 15.92 9.71 15.33
CA PRO A 45 16.14 11.01 14.74
C PRO A 45 17.61 11.42 14.78
N THR A 46 18.15 11.81 13.64
CA THR A 46 19.50 12.38 13.55
C THR A 46 19.44 13.85 13.13
N PRO A 47 20.47 14.66 13.43
CA PRO A 47 20.60 15.97 12.81
C PRO A 47 20.56 15.84 11.28
N SER A 48 19.81 16.73 10.62
CA SER A 48 19.79 16.84 9.15
C SER A 48 19.79 18.30 8.72
N ASN A 49 20.20 18.54 7.48
CA ASN A 49 20.17 19.84 6.82
C ASN A 49 18.81 20.16 6.19
N TRP A 50 17.79 19.33 6.43
CA TRP A 50 16.45 19.56 5.92
C TRP A 50 15.92 20.92 6.40
N SER A 51 15.22 21.62 5.51
CA SER A 51 14.59 22.90 5.81
C SER A 51 13.20 23.00 5.17
N PRO A 52 12.24 23.66 5.83
CA PRO A 52 10.87 23.75 5.34
C PRO A 52 10.77 24.54 4.04
N LYS A 53 9.94 24.05 3.12
CA LYS A 53 9.59 24.71 1.86
C LYS A 53 8.36 25.60 2.06
N PHE A 54 8.30 26.71 1.33
CA PHE A 54 7.16 27.64 1.39
C PHE A 54 6.74 28.05 -0.03
N PRO A 55 6.22 27.11 -0.85
CA PRO A 55 5.64 27.45 -2.14
C PRO A 55 4.31 28.19 -1.95
N PHE A 56 3.86 28.94 -2.94
CA PHE A 56 2.53 29.55 -2.93
C PHE A 56 1.43 28.53 -2.60
N PRO A 57 0.54 28.79 -1.59
CA PRO A 57 0.39 30.01 -0.77
C PRO A 57 1.09 29.99 0.61
N PHE A 58 1.93 29.00 0.91
CA PHE A 58 2.53 28.79 2.23
C PHE A 58 3.53 29.88 2.66
N GLU A 59 4.03 30.73 1.76
CA GLU A 59 4.78 31.93 2.17
C GLU A 59 3.95 32.87 3.06
N GLN A 60 2.62 32.87 2.90
CA GLN A 60 1.71 33.72 3.68
C GLN A 60 1.52 33.20 5.11
N THR A 61 1.62 31.88 5.28
CA THR A 61 1.48 31.19 6.58
C THR A 61 2.81 30.95 7.28
N ARG A 62 3.95 31.24 6.63
CA ARG A 62 5.31 31.04 7.18
C ARG A 62 5.49 31.62 8.58
N LYS A 63 4.93 32.80 8.85
CA LYS A 63 5.02 33.46 10.17
C LYS A 63 4.37 32.68 11.32
N ASN A 64 3.53 31.70 11.00
CA ASN A 64 2.81 30.86 11.96
C ASN A 64 3.48 29.48 12.12
N VAL A 65 4.57 29.20 11.39
CA VAL A 65 5.36 27.97 11.56
C VAL A 65 6.27 28.11 12.77
N THR A 66 6.26 27.11 13.64
CA THR A 66 7.03 27.04 14.87
C THR A 66 8.26 26.14 14.72
N ASP A 67 9.22 26.26 15.64
CA ASP A 67 10.37 25.34 15.69
C ASP A 67 9.96 23.88 15.95
N ALA A 68 8.82 23.68 16.63
CA ALA A 68 8.24 22.36 16.86
C ALA A 68 7.75 21.75 15.55
N ASP A 69 7.07 22.53 14.69
CA ASP A 69 6.63 22.09 13.36
C ASP A 69 7.83 21.65 12.50
N ILE A 70 8.88 22.49 12.47
CA ILE A 70 10.10 22.24 11.70
C ILE A 70 10.79 20.97 12.21
N THR A 71 10.87 20.79 13.52
CA THR A 71 11.50 19.59 14.10
C THR A 71 10.67 18.35 13.82
N ALA A 72 9.35 18.42 13.99
CA ALA A 72 8.45 17.31 13.72
C ALA A 72 8.54 16.87 12.26
N GLU A 73 8.40 17.80 11.30
CA GLU A 73 8.41 17.46 9.88
C GLU A 73 9.78 16.96 9.41
N ARG A 74 10.88 17.54 9.90
CA ARG A 74 12.24 17.04 9.64
C ARG A 74 12.38 15.57 10.02
N GLU A 75 11.89 15.20 11.19
CA GLU A 75 12.01 13.83 11.70
C GLU A 75 11.03 12.88 11.01
N MET A 76 9.80 13.33 10.72
CA MET A 76 8.85 12.55 9.91
C MET A 76 9.38 12.32 8.49
N CYS A 77 10.14 13.24 7.91
CA CYS A 77 10.81 13.02 6.64
C CYS A 77 11.92 11.96 6.70
N GLN A 78 12.63 11.83 7.83
CA GLN A 78 13.59 10.73 8.01
C GLN A 78 12.88 9.37 8.01
N TRP A 79 11.75 9.27 8.70
CA TRP A 79 10.91 8.07 8.65
C TRP A 79 10.33 7.82 7.26
N PHE A 80 9.80 8.85 6.61
CA PHE A 80 9.16 8.72 5.30
C PHE A 80 10.13 8.18 4.26
N ASN A 81 11.34 8.73 4.21
CA ASN A 81 12.38 8.30 3.27
C ASN A 81 12.93 6.90 3.57
N ALA A 82 12.90 6.47 4.83
CA ALA A 82 13.47 5.19 5.26
C ALA A 82 12.47 4.01 5.19
N GLU A 83 11.20 4.23 5.49
CA GLU A 83 10.24 3.14 5.77
C GLU A 83 8.97 3.19 4.92
N PHE A 84 8.48 4.37 4.53
CA PHE A 84 7.11 4.50 4.04
C PHE A 84 6.84 3.66 2.78
N HIS A 85 7.81 3.61 1.86
CA HIS A 85 7.68 2.82 0.65
C HIS A 85 7.48 1.33 0.97
N ASP A 86 8.33 0.77 1.83
CA ASP A 86 8.31 -0.66 2.14
C ASP A 86 7.08 -1.00 2.98
N LEU A 87 6.70 -0.13 3.93
CA LEU A 87 5.46 -0.28 4.68
C LEU A 87 4.23 -0.33 3.78
N ARG A 88 4.16 0.55 2.78
CA ARG A 88 3.06 0.58 1.80
C ARG A 88 3.00 -0.69 0.97
N VAL A 89 4.16 -1.24 0.56
CA VAL A 89 4.22 -2.52 -0.15
C VAL A 89 3.70 -3.67 0.72
N GLN A 90 4.09 -3.71 2.00
CA GLN A 90 3.61 -4.72 2.94
C GLN A 90 2.09 -4.63 3.17
N ILE A 91 1.56 -3.42 3.33
CA ILE A 91 0.12 -3.13 3.42
C ILE A 91 -0.64 -3.62 2.19
N ASP A 92 -0.09 -3.38 0.99
CA ASP A 92 -0.71 -3.84 -0.25
C ASP A 92 -0.69 -5.37 -0.37
N GLN A 93 0.42 -5.99 0.02
CA GLN A 93 0.61 -7.43 -0.09
C GLN A 93 -0.41 -8.21 0.74
N ILE A 94 -0.60 -7.87 2.02
CA ILE A 94 -1.62 -8.53 2.86
C ILE A 94 -3.03 -8.32 2.29
N GLY A 95 -3.30 -7.17 1.68
CA GLY A 95 -4.57 -6.91 1.00
C GLY A 95 -4.81 -7.86 -0.19
N PHE A 96 -3.77 -8.10 -1.00
CA PHE A 96 -3.84 -9.01 -2.13
C PHE A 96 -3.92 -10.48 -1.71
N ASP A 97 -3.15 -10.88 -0.71
CA ASP A 97 -3.15 -12.25 -0.21
C ASP A 97 -4.47 -12.60 0.46
N LEU A 98 -5.06 -11.66 1.21
CA LEU A 98 -6.39 -11.81 1.77
C LEU A 98 -7.47 -11.92 0.67
N LEU A 99 -7.37 -11.17 -0.43
CA LEU A 99 -8.27 -11.31 -1.58
C LEU A 99 -8.11 -12.67 -2.26
N ALA A 100 -6.88 -13.13 -2.47
CA ALA A 100 -6.58 -14.45 -3.03
C ALA A 100 -7.13 -15.59 -2.16
N ALA A 101 -7.13 -15.39 -0.84
CA ALA A 101 -7.75 -16.28 0.15
C ALA A 101 -9.28 -16.10 0.29
N ASN A 102 -9.96 -15.36 -0.60
CA ASN A 102 -11.39 -15.08 -0.52
C ASN A 102 -11.83 -14.40 0.79
N ASN A 103 -10.95 -13.59 1.39
CA ASN A 103 -11.09 -12.98 2.71
C ASN A 103 -11.17 -13.98 3.88
N ASP A 104 -10.67 -15.21 3.71
CA ASP A 104 -10.55 -16.16 4.81
C ASP A 104 -9.32 -15.86 5.67
N TRP A 105 -9.57 -15.29 6.84
CA TRP A 105 -8.55 -15.00 7.86
C TRP A 105 -7.92 -16.25 8.48
N ASN A 106 -8.52 -17.42 8.29
CA ASN A 106 -7.96 -18.69 8.77
C ASN A 106 -7.13 -19.40 7.69
N ALA A 107 -7.04 -18.84 6.48
CA ALA A 107 -6.17 -19.37 5.45
C ALA A 107 -4.70 -19.36 5.94
N PRO A 108 -3.90 -20.38 5.60
CA PRO A 108 -2.51 -20.44 6.00
C PRO A 108 -1.74 -19.17 5.59
N GLY A 109 -0.97 -18.61 6.52
CA GLY A 109 -0.11 -17.43 6.27
C GLY A 109 -0.73 -16.07 6.54
N ILE A 110 -2.06 -15.93 6.41
CA ILE A 110 -2.75 -14.63 6.53
C ILE A 110 -2.55 -14.00 7.91
N GLN A 111 -2.79 -14.76 8.99
CA GLN A 111 -2.64 -14.20 10.35
C GLN A 111 -1.18 -13.83 10.67
N PRO A 112 -0.17 -14.71 10.45
CA PRO A 112 1.23 -14.32 10.65
C PRO A 112 1.68 -13.11 9.83
N GLU A 113 1.23 -12.99 8.58
CA GLU A 113 1.53 -11.85 7.72
C GLU A 113 0.88 -10.57 8.28
N ALA A 114 -0.41 -10.61 8.59
CA ALA A 114 -1.12 -9.48 9.17
C ALA A 114 -0.51 -9.02 10.50
N ASP A 115 -0.10 -9.95 11.38
CA ASP A 115 0.56 -9.63 12.64
C ASP A 115 1.89 -8.89 12.43
N ALA A 116 2.68 -9.30 11.44
CA ALA A 116 3.93 -8.63 11.09
C ALA A 116 3.71 -7.24 10.48
N VAL A 117 2.72 -7.10 9.57
CA VAL A 117 2.33 -5.80 9.01
C VAL A 117 1.85 -4.86 10.11
N VAL A 118 0.99 -5.34 11.01
CA VAL A 118 0.50 -4.58 12.17
C VAL A 118 1.65 -4.13 13.07
N ALA A 119 2.63 -4.98 13.35
CA ALA A 119 3.78 -4.60 14.16
C ALA A 119 4.58 -3.45 13.53
N ASN A 120 4.78 -3.48 12.21
CA ASN A 120 5.48 -2.43 11.47
C ASN A 120 4.67 -1.11 11.41
N ILE A 121 3.34 -1.20 11.27
CA ILE A 121 2.46 -0.03 11.34
C ILE A 121 2.48 0.58 12.76
N ASP A 122 2.34 -0.23 13.80
CA ASP A 122 2.34 0.23 15.19
C ASP A 122 3.69 0.88 15.56
N GLN A 123 4.81 0.34 15.07
CA GLN A 123 6.13 0.97 15.20
C GLN A 123 6.16 2.36 14.54
N SER A 124 5.67 2.45 13.29
CA SER A 124 5.58 3.72 12.56
C SER A 124 4.69 4.73 13.28
N GLU A 125 3.55 4.30 13.81
CA GLU A 125 2.65 5.15 14.58
C GLU A 125 3.28 5.65 15.87
N ASN A 126 4.02 4.83 16.60
CA ASN A 126 4.73 5.26 17.80
C ASN A 126 5.77 6.35 17.51
N PHE A 127 6.41 6.29 16.33
CA PHE A 127 7.30 7.35 15.88
C PHE A 127 6.52 8.59 15.42
N LEU A 128 5.48 8.42 14.61
CA LEU A 128 4.75 9.52 13.98
C LEU A 128 3.84 10.28 14.95
N ALA A 129 3.16 9.60 15.86
CA ALA A 129 2.13 10.19 16.73
C ALA A 129 2.60 11.46 17.47
N PRO A 130 3.72 11.47 18.23
CA PRO A 130 4.14 12.67 18.93
C PRO A 130 4.52 13.81 17.97
N ARG A 131 4.95 13.50 16.74
CA ARG A 131 5.36 14.49 15.74
C ARG A 131 4.17 15.08 15.01
N ALA A 132 3.24 14.23 14.58
CA ALA A 132 1.97 14.64 13.98
C ALA A 132 1.15 15.49 14.95
N GLN A 133 1.13 15.13 16.24
CA GLN A 133 0.41 15.89 17.27
C GLN A 133 1.12 17.20 17.67
N ALA A 134 2.43 17.31 17.42
CA ALA A 134 3.17 18.55 17.63
C ALA A 134 2.90 19.61 16.55
N LEU A 135 2.35 19.20 15.39
CA LEU A 135 2.06 20.12 14.30
C LEU A 135 0.98 21.13 14.69
N THR A 136 1.29 22.40 14.47
CA THR A 136 0.41 23.54 14.67
C THR A 136 -0.80 23.44 13.74
N GLN A 137 -1.99 23.51 14.34
CA GLN A 137 -3.25 23.71 13.63
C GLN A 137 -3.75 25.11 13.95
N SER A 138 -3.90 25.94 12.92
CA SER A 138 -4.40 27.31 13.02
C SER A 138 -5.76 27.42 12.33
N GLN A 139 -6.50 28.48 12.63
CA GLN A 139 -7.75 28.81 11.93
C GLN A 139 -7.55 30.02 11.03
N ASP A 140 -8.22 30.04 9.88
CA ASP A 140 -8.28 31.20 9.01
C ASP A 140 -9.38 32.19 9.45
N ALA A 141 -9.61 33.24 8.65
CA ALA A 141 -10.61 34.26 8.97
C ALA A 141 -12.07 33.76 8.92
N VAL A 142 -12.34 32.62 8.29
CA VAL A 142 -13.67 31.98 8.23
C VAL A 142 -13.80 30.79 9.16
N GLY A 143 -12.74 30.45 9.91
CA GLY A 143 -12.72 29.41 10.93
C GLY A 143 -12.22 28.05 10.44
N ASP A 144 -11.76 27.94 9.19
CA ASP A 144 -11.25 26.70 8.64
C ASP A 144 -9.87 26.37 9.23
N VAL A 145 -9.71 25.12 9.69
CA VAL A 145 -8.45 24.64 10.26
C VAL A 145 -7.45 24.34 9.15
N TYR A 146 -6.24 24.88 9.28
CA TYR A 146 -5.12 24.62 8.38
C TYR A 146 -3.82 24.36 9.13
N PHE A 147 -2.89 23.71 8.45
CA PHE A 147 -1.52 23.50 8.92
C PHE A 147 -0.61 24.57 8.32
N PRO A 148 0.07 25.42 9.12
CA PRO A 148 0.93 26.47 8.59
C PRO A 148 2.16 25.96 7.83
N ILE A 149 2.67 24.78 8.20
CA ILE A 149 3.84 24.17 7.58
C ILE A 149 3.44 23.37 6.33
N TYR A 150 4.21 23.53 5.25
CA TYR A 150 3.91 22.90 3.96
C TYR A 150 3.98 21.38 4.06
N GLN A 151 2.89 20.69 3.70
CA GLN A 151 2.71 19.23 3.87
C GLN A 151 2.48 18.72 5.30
N GLY A 152 2.37 19.61 6.29
CA GLY A 152 1.98 19.22 7.65
C GLY A 152 0.66 18.45 7.71
N GLU A 153 -0.36 18.88 6.95
CA GLU A 153 -1.63 18.13 6.86
C GLU A 153 -1.41 16.72 6.29
N SER A 154 -0.57 16.59 5.27
CA SER A 154 -0.34 15.30 4.62
C SER A 154 0.29 14.31 5.58
N PHE A 155 1.27 14.72 6.38
CA PHE A 155 1.84 13.89 7.45
C PHE A 155 0.82 13.55 8.53
N TYR A 156 0.06 14.55 9.01
CA TYR A 156 -0.97 14.33 10.03
C TYR A 156 -2.00 13.30 9.57
N ARG A 157 -2.49 13.44 8.33
CA ARG A 157 -3.48 12.54 7.76
C ARG A 157 -2.90 11.17 7.46
N LEU A 158 -1.67 11.08 6.95
CA LEU A 158 -1.00 9.81 6.72
C LEU A 158 -0.96 8.99 8.01
N TRP A 159 -0.52 9.60 9.12
CA TRP A 159 -0.52 8.97 10.45
C TRP A 159 -1.92 8.47 10.85
N GLN A 160 -2.97 9.29 10.70
CA GLN A 160 -4.35 8.88 11.00
C GLN A 160 -4.80 7.67 10.18
N TYR A 161 -4.46 7.63 8.89
CA TYR A 161 -4.87 6.54 8.01
C TYR A 161 -4.06 5.26 8.24
N LEU A 162 -2.78 5.36 8.62
CA LEU A 162 -2.01 4.21 9.12
C LEU A 162 -2.67 3.61 10.36
N SER A 163 -3.13 4.44 11.30
CA SER A 163 -3.88 3.97 12.48
C SER A 163 -5.17 3.25 12.13
N ASN A 164 -5.94 3.80 11.19
CA ASN A 164 -7.14 3.12 10.70
C ASN A 164 -6.83 1.80 9.98
N VAL A 165 -5.70 1.72 9.27
CA VAL A 165 -5.20 0.50 8.64
C VAL A 165 -4.85 -0.55 9.71
N SER A 166 -4.08 -0.20 10.74
CA SER A 166 -3.74 -1.08 11.87
C SER A 166 -5.00 -1.60 12.57
N VAL A 167 -5.96 -0.71 12.89
CA VAL A 167 -7.25 -1.09 13.49
C VAL A 167 -8.02 -2.06 12.60
N GLY A 168 -8.06 -1.82 11.28
CA GLY A 168 -8.77 -2.69 10.33
C GLY A 168 -8.19 -4.10 10.26
N LEU A 169 -6.85 -4.22 10.25
CA LEU A 169 -6.15 -5.52 10.27
C LEU A 169 -6.39 -6.26 11.59
N LYS A 170 -6.26 -5.57 12.74
CA LYS A 170 -6.54 -6.14 14.07
C LYS A 170 -7.99 -6.62 14.21
N ALA A 171 -8.93 -5.90 13.58
CA ALA A 171 -10.35 -6.26 13.55
C ALA A 171 -10.68 -7.38 12.56
N ARG A 172 -9.69 -7.87 11.80
CA ARG A 172 -9.88 -8.87 10.73
C ARG A 172 -10.90 -8.43 9.69
N ASN A 173 -10.87 -7.15 9.29
CA ASN A 173 -11.74 -6.66 8.23
C ASN A 173 -11.42 -7.34 6.91
N THR A 174 -12.42 -7.46 6.03
CA THR A 174 -12.17 -7.92 4.66
C THR A 174 -11.38 -6.87 3.88
N ALA A 175 -10.65 -7.31 2.85
CA ALA A 175 -9.91 -6.43 1.97
C ALA A 175 -10.80 -5.36 1.31
N TRP A 176 -12.10 -5.64 1.14
CA TRP A 176 -13.09 -4.69 0.63
C TRP A 176 -13.40 -3.55 1.59
N ILE A 177 -13.48 -3.81 2.90
CA ILE A 177 -13.75 -2.79 3.93
C ILE A 177 -12.48 -1.98 4.21
N TYR A 178 -11.35 -2.64 4.19
CA TYR A 178 -10.03 -2.07 4.42
C TYR A 178 -9.52 -1.21 3.24
N GLY A 179 -9.83 -1.60 2.00
CA GLY A 179 -9.32 -0.98 0.77
C GLY A 179 -9.47 0.55 0.68
N PRO A 180 -10.65 1.15 0.99
CA PRO A 180 -10.81 2.59 0.98
C PRO A 180 -9.85 3.33 1.92
N VAL A 181 -9.53 2.76 3.09
CA VAL A 181 -8.61 3.34 4.06
C VAL A 181 -7.18 3.32 3.50
N VAL A 182 -6.76 2.22 2.87
CA VAL A 182 -5.45 2.13 2.18
C VAL A 182 -5.35 3.15 1.07
N GLN A 183 -6.39 3.35 0.26
CA GLN A 183 -6.34 4.37 -0.79
C GLN A 183 -6.15 5.79 -0.23
N ARG A 184 -6.67 6.06 0.97
CA ARG A 184 -6.45 7.34 1.65
C ARG A 184 -5.03 7.46 2.20
N GLU A 185 -4.47 6.40 2.79
CA GLU A 185 -3.06 6.32 3.19
C GLU A 185 -2.15 6.65 1.98
N LYS A 186 -2.32 5.93 0.87
CA LYS A 186 -1.60 6.18 -0.39
C LYS A 186 -1.76 7.59 -0.93
N HIS A 187 -2.98 8.15 -0.84
CA HIS A 187 -3.23 9.51 -1.30
C HIS A 187 -2.35 10.53 -0.57
N TRP A 188 -2.26 10.42 0.76
CA TRP A 188 -1.47 11.34 1.58
C TRP A 188 0.03 11.10 1.45
N GLY A 189 0.46 9.84 1.39
CA GLY A 189 1.85 9.51 1.06
C GLY A 189 2.29 10.07 -0.28
N SER A 190 1.46 9.93 -1.32
CA SER A 190 1.75 10.46 -2.65
C SER A 190 1.76 12.00 -2.70
N LYS A 191 1.07 12.70 -1.79
CA LYS A 191 1.22 14.16 -1.66
C LYS A 191 2.61 14.54 -1.14
N ILE A 192 3.09 13.84 -0.11
CA ILE A 192 4.43 14.05 0.46
C ILE A 192 5.49 13.76 -0.61
N GLU A 193 5.43 12.58 -1.24
CA GLU A 193 6.38 12.16 -2.28
C GLU A 193 6.45 13.15 -3.45
N ARG A 194 5.31 13.49 -4.08
CA ARG A 194 5.30 14.39 -5.25
C ARG A 194 5.65 15.84 -4.92
N SER A 195 5.52 16.24 -3.66
CA SER A 195 5.89 17.59 -3.23
C SER A 195 7.38 17.78 -3.04
N HIS A 196 8.15 16.67 -3.02
CA HIS A 196 9.56 16.68 -2.69
C HIS A 196 9.84 17.29 -1.32
N VAL A 197 8.88 17.37 -0.39
CA VAL A 197 9.07 18.09 0.89
C VAL A 197 10.22 17.51 1.71
N CYS A 198 10.54 16.23 1.55
CA CYS A 198 11.59 15.52 2.28
C CYS A 198 12.97 15.49 1.60
N ASP A 199 13.11 16.20 0.48
CA ASP A 199 14.38 16.36 -0.25
C ASP A 199 15.28 17.42 0.38
#